data_AF-A0A1Z9UKF0-F1
#
_entry.id   AF-A0A1Z9UKF0-F1
#
_cell.length_a   1.000
_cell.length_b   1.000
_cell.length_c   1.000
_cell.angle_alpha   90.00
_cell.angle_beta   90.00
_cell.angle_gamma   90.00
#
_symmetry.space_group_name_H-M   'P 1'
#
loop_
_entity.id
_entity.type
_entity.pdbx_description
1 polymer ?
#
loop_
_entity_poly.entity_id
_entity_poly.type
_entity_poly.pdbx_seq_one_letter_code
_entity_poly.pdbx_strand_id
1 'polypeptide(L)' 'MTELSDGSTIPLTGPAAKFSRTPTRVNNPAPTLGQNNSDVFKALGLTETQIAELKKIGAI' A
#
# COMPACT_ATOMS: atom_id res chain seq x y z
N MET A 1 13.87 2.71 -12.58
CA MET A 1 14.33 2.17 -11.30
C MET A 1 13.23 2.46 -10.29
N THR A 2 12.64 1.43 -9.72
CA THR A 2 11.53 1.54 -8.76
C THR A 2 12.10 1.26 -7.37
N GLU A 3 11.88 2.17 -6.44
CA GLU A 3 12.24 1.98 -5.03
C GLU A 3 11.19 1.10 -4.36
N LEU A 4 11.63 0.04 -3.69
CA LEU A 4 10.82 -0.91 -2.95
C LEU A 4 10.64 -0.46 -1.49
N SER A 5 9.67 -1.06 -0.80
CA SER A 5 9.34 -0.72 0.59
C SER A 5 10.47 -1.03 1.59
N ASP A 6 11.47 -1.80 1.20
CA ASP A 6 12.70 -2.07 1.95
C ASP A 6 13.86 -1.09 1.63
N GLY A 7 13.59 -0.07 0.80
CA GLY A 7 14.58 0.93 0.34
C GLY A 7 15.46 0.45 -0.81
N SER A 8 15.33 -0.80 -1.27
CA SER A 8 16.08 -1.29 -2.42
C SER A 8 15.54 -0.70 -3.73
N THR A 9 16.40 -0.56 -4.74
CA THR A 9 16.00 -0.01 -6.03
C THR A 9 16.22 -1.04 -7.13
N ILE A 10 15.14 -1.43 -7.81
CA ILE A 10 15.19 -2.48 -8.84
C ILE A 10 14.61 -2.04 -10.20
N PRO A 11 15.05 -2.64 -11.32
CA PRO A 11 14.39 -2.46 -12.60
C PRO A 11 13.11 -3.30 -12.65
N LEU A 12 11.95 -2.66 -12.54
CA LEU A 12 10.65 -3.33 -12.67
C LEU A 12 10.07 -3.17 -14.08
N THR A 13 9.54 -4.26 -14.63
CA THR A 13 8.79 -4.22 -15.89
C THR A 13 7.53 -3.37 -15.73
N GLY A 14 7.43 -2.31 -16.54
CA GLY A 14 6.25 -1.45 -16.54
C GLY A 14 5.03 -2.11 -17.23
N PRO A 15 3.86 -1.46 -17.18
CA PRO A 15 2.64 -1.95 -17.84
C PRO A 15 2.84 -2.17 -19.34
N ALA A 16 2.35 -3.31 -19.86
CA ALA A 16 2.56 -3.73 -21.24
C ALA A 16 1.84 -2.83 -22.26
N ALA A 17 0.58 -2.50 -22.00
CA ALA A 17 -0.19 -1.58 -22.84
C ALA A 17 0.17 -0.12 -22.52
N LYS A 18 0.28 0.72 -23.55
CA LYS A 18 0.56 2.15 -23.42
C LYS A 18 -0.67 2.96 -23.83
N PHE A 19 -1.08 3.86 -22.94
CA PHE A 19 -2.19 4.77 -23.17
C PHE A 19 -1.63 6.19 -23.36
N SER A 20 -1.94 6.81 -24.50
CA SER A 20 -1.42 8.14 -24.85
C SER A 20 -2.04 9.27 -24.02
N ARG A 21 -3.32 9.16 -23.67
CA ARG A 21 -4.06 10.16 -22.88
C ARG A 21 -3.97 9.95 -21.37
N THR A 22 -3.84 8.71 -20.92
CA THR A 22 -3.76 8.35 -19.49
C THR A 22 -2.58 7.40 -19.25
N PRO A 23 -1.33 7.89 -19.34
CA PRO A 23 -0.15 7.04 -19.26
C PRO A 23 -0.10 6.24 -17.96
N THR A 24 0.07 4.93 -18.09
CA THR A 24 0.18 4.00 -16.96
C THR A 24 1.60 4.01 -16.40
N ARG A 25 1.74 4.05 -15.07
CA ARG A 25 3.03 4.00 -14.36
C ARG A 25 2.92 3.15 -13.10
N VAL A 26 4.04 2.59 -12.67
CA VAL A 26 4.16 2.00 -11.32
C VAL A 26 4.41 3.17 -10.36
N ASN A 27 3.42 3.49 -9.53
CA ASN A 27 3.48 4.67 -8.67
C ASN A 27 4.06 4.38 -7.28
N ASN A 28 3.83 3.18 -6.76
CA ASN A 28 4.23 2.77 -5.43
C ASN A 28 4.83 1.35 -5.49
N PRO A 29 5.71 1.00 -4.54
CA PRO A 29 6.11 -0.37 -4.33
C PRO A 29 4.98 -1.24 -3.78
N ALA A 30 5.22 -2.55 -3.73
CA ALA A 30 4.32 -3.45 -3.03
C ALA A 30 4.25 -3.08 -1.54
N PRO A 31 3.06 -2.91 -0.96
CA PRO A 31 2.94 -2.53 0.45
C PRO A 31 3.48 -3.63 1.36
N THR A 32 3.99 -3.24 2.54
CA THR A 32 4.34 -4.18 3.60
C THR A 32 3.07 -4.73 4.27
N LEU A 33 3.23 -5.83 5.02
CA LEU A 33 2.11 -6.42 5.76
C LEU A 33 1.49 -5.39 6.71
N GLY A 34 0.19 -5.14 6.54
CA GLY A 34 -0.56 -4.22 7.37
C GLY A 34 -0.27 -2.73 7.16
N GLN A 35 0.54 -2.34 6.15
CA GLN A 35 0.95 -0.95 5.91
C GLN A 35 -0.24 0.03 5.85
N ASN A 36 -1.36 -0.40 5.25
CA ASN A 36 -2.54 0.45 5.05
C ASN A 36 -3.70 0.12 6.00
N ASN A 37 -3.50 -0.73 7.03
CA ASN A 37 -4.58 -1.14 7.94
C ASN A 37 -5.29 0.06 8.58
N SER A 38 -4.53 1.03 9.11
CA SER A 38 -5.10 2.22 9.74
C SER A 38 -5.98 3.02 8.79
N ASP A 39 -5.51 3.28 7.57
CA ASP A 39 -6.22 4.11 6.59
C ASP A 39 -7.51 3.42 6.12
N VAL A 40 -7.43 2.11 5.83
CA VAL A 40 -8.59 1.33 5.41
C VAL A 40 -9.62 1.22 6.54
N PHE A 41 -9.20 0.92 7.77
CA PHE A 41 -10.13 0.82 8.90
C PHE A 41 -10.80 2.14 9.25
N LYS A 42 -10.06 3.26 9.18
CA LYS A 42 -10.65 4.60 9.33
C LYS A 42 -11.65 4.89 8.22
N ALA A 43 -11.34 4.54 6.97
CA ALA A 43 -12.26 4.70 5.84
C ALA A 43 -13.53 3.83 5.98
N LEU A 44 -13.44 2.69 6.67
CA LEU A 44 -14.57 1.84 7.03
C LEU A 44 -15.34 2.31 8.28
N GLY A 45 -14.90 3.41 8.93
CA GLY A 45 -15.59 4.02 10.06
C GLY A 45 -15.14 3.53 11.45
N LEU A 46 -14.05 2.78 11.55
CA LEU A 46 -13.50 2.39 12.85
C LEU A 46 -12.83 3.57 13.53
N THR A 47 -13.04 3.67 14.84
CA THR A 47 -12.34 4.63 15.69
C THR A 47 -10.91 4.18 15.97
N GLU A 48 -10.05 5.12 16.38
CA GLU A 48 -8.68 4.79 16.77
C GLU A 48 -8.62 3.81 17.95
N THR A 49 -9.58 3.89 18.86
CA THR A 49 -9.71 2.97 20.00
C THR A 49 -10.06 1.55 19.56
N GLN A 50 -10.94 1.37 18.57
CA GLN A 50 -11.26 0.05 18.02
C GLN A 50 -10.06 -0.56 17.28
N ILE A 51 -9.33 0.25 16.50
CA ILE A 51 -8.12 -0.19 15.81
C ILE A 51 -7.02 -0.59 16.80
N ALA A 52 -6.88 0.16 17.91
CA ALA A 52 -5.94 -0.20 18.97
C ALA A 52 -6.28 -1.53 19.64
N GLU A 53 -7.58 -1.80 19.87
CA GLU A 53 -8.01 -3.09 20.44
C GLU A 53 -7.72 -4.25 19.48
N LEU A 54 -7.96 -4.07 18.17
CA LEU A 54 -7.63 -5.08 17.16
C LEU A 54 -6.12 -5.43 17.16
N LYS A 55 -5.26 -4.43 17.30
CA LYS A 55 -3.80 -4.64 17.46
C LYS A 55 -3.47 -5.38 18.75
N LYS A 56 -4.13 -5.01 19.85
CA LYS A 56 -3.89 -5.59 21.17
C LYS A 56 -4.24 -7.08 21.22
N ILE A 57 -5.31 -7.49 20.55
CA ILE A 57 -5.73 -8.89 20.48
C ILE A 57 -4.97 -9.70 19.41
N GLY A 58 -4.09 -9.07 18.65
CA GLY A 58 -3.30 -9.72 17.60
C GLY A 58 -4.10 -10.09 16.35
N ALA A 59 -5.25 -9.46 16.14
CA ALA A 59 -6.06 -9.66 14.92
C ALA A 59 -5.45 -8.95 13.70
N ILE A 60 -4.63 -7.91 13.93
CA ILE A 60 -3.96 -7.08 12.91
C ILE A 60 -2.59 -6.61 13.37
#